data_AF-A0A820M240-F1
#
_entry.id   AF-A0A820M240-F1
#
_cell.length_a   1.000
_cell.length_b   1.000
_cell.length_c   1.000
_cell.angle_alpha   90.00
_cell.angle_beta   90.00
_cell.angle_gamma   90.00
#
_symmetry.space_group_name_H-M   'P 1'
#
loop_
_entity.id
_entity.type
_entity.pdbx_description
1 polymer ?
#
loop_
_entity_poly.entity_id
_entity_poly.type
_entity_poly.pdbx_seq_one_letter_code
_entity_poly.pdbx_strand_id
1 'polypeptide(L)' 'VCQERRRFETLMKSFTQPLEFNVDYMIACMQFINIIVHSVQDMNYRVCLQEEFKLLGLDECLKKYLETHSECDLFILQ' A
#
# COMPACT_ATOMS: atom_id res chain seq x y z
N VAL A 1 -4.44 -19.44 9.84
CA VAL A 1 -3.46 -18.69 9.03
C VAL A 1 -4.02 -18.59 7.62
N CYS A 2 -4.06 -17.40 7.03
CA CYS A 2 -4.51 -17.23 5.64
C CYS A 2 -3.55 -17.97 4.70
N GLN A 3 -4.06 -18.76 3.76
CA GLN A 3 -3.25 -19.51 2.78
C GLN A 3 -2.84 -18.62 1.60
N GLU A 4 -2.28 -17.44 1.91
CA GLU A 4 -1.82 -16.52 0.87
C GLU A 4 -0.56 -17.03 0.17
N ARG A 5 -0.46 -16.80 -1.15
CA ARG A 5 0.65 -17.29 -1.97
C ARG A 5 1.87 -16.39 -1.83
N ARG A 6 1.63 -15.09 -1.71
CA ARG A 6 2.62 -14.07 -1.31
C ARG A 6 2.11 -13.35 -0.08
N ARG A 7 3.04 -12.85 0.73
CA ARG A 7 2.68 -12.09 1.93
C ARG A 7 1.90 -10.84 1.52
N PHE A 8 0.95 -10.45 2.36
CA PHE A 8 0.14 -9.24 2.18
C PHE A 8 -0.83 -9.27 0.99
N GLU A 9 -1.00 -10.40 0.29
CA GLU A 9 -1.94 -10.50 -0.83
C GLU A 9 -3.37 -10.20 -0.39
N THR A 10 -3.76 -10.66 0.80
CA THR A 10 -5.11 -10.42 1.32
C THR A 10 -5.34 -8.92 1.59
N LEU A 11 -4.35 -8.25 2.20
CA LEU A 11 -4.37 -6.81 2.46
C LEU A 11 -4.48 -6.04 1.15
N MET A 12 -3.59 -6.35 0.19
CA MET A 12 -3.52 -5.65 -1.08
C MET A 12 -4.76 -5.87 -1.93
N LYS A 13 -5.38 -7.05 -1.89
CA LYS A 13 -6.68 -7.30 -2.54
C LYS A 13 -7.78 -6.42 -1.96
N SER A 14 -7.84 -6.29 -0.63
CA SER A 14 -8.82 -5.42 0.03
C SER A 14 -8.55 -3.93 -0.24
N PHE A 15 -7.29 -3.53 -0.35
CA PHE A 15 -6.89 -2.15 -0.59
C PHE A 15 -7.16 -1.70 -2.03
N THR A 16 -6.87 -2.57 -3.01
CA THR A 16 -7.01 -2.30 -4.46
C THR A 16 -8.45 -2.42 -4.96
N GLN A 17 -9.31 -3.16 -4.25
CA GLN A 17 -10.72 -3.35 -4.57
C GLN A 17 -11.63 -2.88 -3.41
N PRO A 18 -11.71 -1.56 -3.15
CA PRO A 18 -12.61 -1.05 -2.12
C PRO A 18 -14.05 -1.34 -2.52
N LEU A 19 -14.68 -2.33 -1.86
CA LEU A 19 -16.12 -2.59 -1.96
C LEU A 19 -16.92 -1.39 -1.45
N GLU A 20 -16.38 -0.70 -0.45
CA GLU A 20 -16.83 0.59 0.06
C GLU A 20 -15.61 1.50 0.10
N PHE A 21 -15.73 2.72 -0.44
CA PHE A 21 -14.66 3.71 -0.46
C PHE A 21 -14.45 4.28 0.95
N ASN A 22 -13.87 3.47 1.84
CA ASN A 22 -13.54 3.89 3.21
C ASN A 22 -12.14 4.50 3.22
N VAL A 23 -12.10 5.84 3.16
CA VAL A 23 -10.87 6.62 3.11
C VAL A 23 -10.00 6.39 4.36
N ASP A 24 -10.60 6.28 5.55
CA ASP A 24 -9.86 6.03 6.79
C ASP A 24 -9.14 4.67 6.76
N TYR A 25 -9.82 3.64 6.23
CA TYR A 25 -9.19 2.34 6.02
C TYR A 25 -8.01 2.42 5.04
N MET A 26 -8.16 3.16 3.95
CA MET A 26 -7.08 3.33 2.97
C MET A 26 -5.88 4.08 3.59
N ILE A 27 -6.12 5.14 4.35
CA ILE A 27 -5.06 5.87 5.06
C ILE A 27 -4.35 4.95 6.04
N ALA A 28 -5.09 4.19 6.86
CA ALA A 28 -4.51 3.25 7.81
C ALA A 28 -3.68 2.14 7.12
N CYS A 29 -4.17 1.61 5.99
CA CYS A 29 -3.44 0.62 5.20
C CYS A 29 -2.14 1.19 4.63
N MET A 30 -2.17 2.41 4.11
CA MET A 30 -0.94 3.05 3.61
C MET A 30 0.05 3.29 4.75
N GLN A 31 -0.40 3.80 5.89
CA GLN A 31 0.46 4.01 7.05
C GLN A 31 1.11 2.71 7.51
N PHE A 32 0.36 1.61 7.52
CA PHE A 32 0.91 0.29 7.81
C PHE A 32 2.01 -0.11 6.81
N ILE A 33 1.77 0.05 5.50
CA ILE A 33 2.75 -0.26 4.45
C ILE A 33 4.00 0.61 4.63
N ASN A 34 3.86 1.91 4.87
CA ASN A 34 4.97 2.83 5.08
C ASN A 34 5.81 2.41 6.30
N ILE A 35 5.18 2.02 7.42
CA ILE A 35 5.90 1.51 8.59
C ILE A 35 6.70 0.25 8.25
N ILE A 36 6.09 -0.72 7.56
CA ILE A 36 6.78 -1.97 7.19
C ILE A 36 7.98 -1.68 6.30
N VAL A 37 7.80 -0.89 5.24
CA VAL A 37 8.87 -0.56 4.29
C VAL A 37 9.95 0.32 4.94
N HIS A 38 9.60 1.22 5.86
CA HIS A 38 10.54 2.19 6.42
C HIS A 38 11.18 1.79 7.74
N SER A 39 10.67 0.76 8.41
CA SER A 39 11.27 0.21 9.62
C SER A 39 12.60 -0.52 9.39
N VAL A 40 12.90 -0.92 8.15
CA VAL A 40 14.10 -1.72 7.84
C VAL A 40 15.34 -0.83 7.65
N GLN A 41 16.47 -1.24 8.25
CA GLN A 41 17.73 -0.49 8.17
C GLN A 41 18.47 -0.71 6.84
N ASP A 42 18.38 -1.90 6.27
CA ASP A 42 19.04 -2.25 5.01
C ASP A 42 18.30 -1.62 3.83
N MET A 43 19.02 -0.81 3.06
CA MET A 43 18.46 -0.07 1.92
C MET A 43 18.12 -0.99 0.73
N ASN A 44 18.86 -2.07 0.52
CA ASN A 44 18.52 -3.05 -0.51
C ASN A 44 17.26 -3.81 -0.12
N TYR A 45 17.13 -4.19 1.16
CA TYR A 45 15.91 -4.84 1.64
C TYR A 45 14.70 -3.92 1.55
N ARG A 46 14.87 -2.63 1.86
CA ARG A 46 13.84 -1.61 1.64
C ARG A 46 13.38 -1.56 0.18
N VAL A 47 14.32 -1.50 -0.77
CA VAL A 47 13.99 -1.49 -2.20
C VAL A 47 13.29 -2.78 -2.63
N CYS A 48 13.71 -3.94 -2.13
CA CYS A 48 13.03 -5.21 -2.38
C CYS A 48 11.59 -5.21 -1.85
N LEU A 49 11.33 -4.66 -0.66
CA LEU A 49 9.98 -4.53 -0.11
C LEU A 49 9.12 -3.56 -0.91
N GLN A 50 9.68 -2.44 -1.37
CA GLN A 50 8.98 -1.51 -2.27
C GLN A 50 8.55 -2.22 -3.55
N GLU A 51 9.45 -2.98 -4.17
CA GLU A 51 9.11 -3.75 -5.38
C GLU A 51 8.08 -4.86 -5.09
N GLU A 52 8.13 -5.50 -3.91
CA GLU A 52 7.12 -6.49 -3.48
C GLU A 52 5.71 -5.88 -3.46
N PHE A 53 5.54 -4.69 -2.86
CA PHE A 53 4.24 -4.00 -2.84
C PHE A 53 3.82 -3.46 -4.20
N LYS A 54 4.77 -3.01 -5.02
CA LYS A 54 4.50 -2.63 -6.41
C LYS A 54 3.95 -3.80 -7.24
N LEU A 55 4.55 -4.98 -7.11
CA LEU A 55 4.07 -6.22 -7.74
C LEU A 55 2.74 -6.73 -7.19
N LEU A 56 2.26 -6.17 -6.07
CA LEU A 56 0.93 -6.40 -5.53
C LEU A 56 -0.08 -5.32 -5.95
N GLY A 57 0.32 -4.36 -6.80
CA GLY A 57 -0.56 -3.36 -7.41
C GLY A 57 -0.71 -2.06 -6.62
N LEU A 58 0.21 -1.76 -5.69
CA LEU A 58 0.17 -0.53 -4.91
C LEU A 58 0.22 0.73 -5.79
N ASP A 59 1.14 0.76 -6.76
CA ASP A 59 1.37 1.90 -7.66
C ASP A 59 0.11 2.28 -8.46
N GLU A 60 -0.58 1.28 -9.03
CA GLU A 60 -1.81 1.52 -9.80
C GLU A 60 -2.95 2.02 -8.91
N CYS A 61 -3.04 1.49 -7.68
CA CYS A 61 -4.04 1.93 -6.71
C CYS A 61 -3.81 3.39 -6.30
N LEU A 62 -2.57 3.77 -6.02
CA LEU A 62 -2.22 5.14 -5.66
C LEU A 62 -2.49 6.11 -6.81
N LYS A 63 -2.13 5.74 -8.04
CA LYS A 63 -2.43 6.56 -9.22
C LYS A 63 -3.93 6.82 -9.37
N LYS A 64 -4.75 5.78 -9.26
CA LYS A 64 -6.22 5.90 -9.31
C LYS A 64 -6.78 6.76 -8.17
N TYR A 65 -6.21 6.63 -6.97
CA TYR A 65 -6.59 7.44 -5.83
C TYR A 65 -6.29 8.93 -6.06
N LEU A 66 -5.07 9.25 -6.52
CA LEU A 66 -4.63 10.61 -6.85
C LEU A 66 -5.47 11.25 -7.97
N GLU A 67 -5.81 10.49 -9.01
CA GLU A 67 -6.72 10.95 -10.07
C GLU A 67 -8.12 11.30 -9.54
N THR A 68 -8.57 10.60 -8.49
CA THR A 68 -9.90 10.81 -7.91
C THR A 68 -9.90 11.87 -6.80
N HIS A 69 -8.77 12.07 -6.11
CA HIS A 69 -8.63 12.89 -4.90
C HIS A 69 -7.42 13.83 -4.99
N SER A 70 -7.45 14.73 -5.97
CA SER A 70 -6.37 15.63 -6.40
C SER A 70 -5.76 16.54 -5.32
N GLU A 71 -6.33 16.60 -4.12
CA GLU A 71 -5.88 17.46 -3.02
C GLU A 71 -5.27 16.69 -1.82
N CYS A 72 -5.26 15.35 -1.83
CA CYS A 72 -4.78 14.52 -0.71
C CYS A 72 -3.26 14.26 -0.71
N ASP A 73 -2.49 15.02 -1.48
CA ASP A 73 -1.10 14.74 -1.87
C ASP A 73 -0.05 14.70 -0.73
N LEU A 74 -0.38 15.05 0.52
CA LEU A 74 0.67 15.29 1.53
C LEU A 74 0.83 14.23 2.63
N PHE A 75 -0.13 13.34 2.86
CA PHE A 75 -0.09 12.44 4.02
C PHE A 75 0.24 10.97 3.72
N ILE A 76 0.27 10.58 2.44
CA ILE A 76 0.38 9.17 2.01
C ILE A 76 1.82 8.81 1.57
N LEU A 77 2.68 9.81 1.30
CA LEU A 77 4.02 9.64 0.71
C LEU A 77 5.22 9.94 1.65
N GLN A 78 5.01 10.16 2.94
CA GLN A 78 6.10 10.23 3.94
C GLN A 78 6.41 8.87 4.55
#